data_AF-A0A850NSM3-F1
#
_entry.id   AF-A0A850NSM3-F1
#
_cell.length_a   1.000
_cell.length_b   1.000
_cell.length_c   1.000
_cell.angle_alpha   90.00
_cell.angle_beta   90.00
_cell.angle_gamma   90.00
#
_symmetry.space_group_name_H-M   'P 1'
#
loop_
_entity.id
_entity.type
_entity.pdbx_description
1 polymer ?
#
loop_
_entity_poly.entity_id
_entity_poly.type
_entity_poly.pdbx_seq_one_letter_code
_entity_poly.pdbx_strand_id
1 'polypeptide(L)' 'GFARARAWVPAATALGFLVWFLGFSVVGGEWFAMWQSPVWNGQQPAFRFYISMLVVCLYVQQPD' A
#
# COMPACT_ATOMS: atom_id res chain seq x y z
N GLY A 1 -11.67 -19.99 -11.53
CA GLY A 1 -12.78 -19.67 -10.63
C GLY A 1 -12.36 -18.62 -9.62
N PHE A 2 -13.32 -17.90 -9.05
CA PHE A 2 -13.12 -16.80 -8.09
C PHE A 2 -12.23 -17.21 -6.89
N ALA A 3 -12.41 -18.41 -6.35
CA ALA A 3 -11.59 -18.96 -5.26
C ALA A 3 -10.08 -18.97 -5.58
N ARG A 4 -9.69 -19.34 -6.80
CA ARG A 4 -8.27 -19.34 -7.21
C ARG A 4 -7.72 -17.93 -7.37
N ALA A 5 -8.53 -16.97 -7.80
CA ALA A 5 -8.12 -15.58 -7.93
C ALA A 5 -7.94 -14.91 -6.56
N ARG A 6 -8.85 -15.19 -5.62
CA ARG A 6 -8.82 -14.71 -4.23
C ARG A 6 -7.52 -15.11 -3.50
N ALA A 7 -6.99 -16.31 -3.78
CA ALA A 7 -5.73 -16.77 -3.20
C ALA A 7 -4.50 -15.90 -3.55
N TRP A 8 -4.53 -15.18 -4.69
CA TRP A 8 -3.43 -14.31 -5.12
C TRP A 8 -3.50 -12.90 -4.54
N VAL A 9 -4.67 -12.48 -4.03
CA VAL A 9 -4.90 -11.13 -3.54
C VAL A 9 -3.92 -10.72 -2.43
N PRO A 10 -3.63 -11.55 -1.40
CA PRO A 10 -2.66 -11.19 -0.38
C PRO A 10 -1.25 -10.96 -0.92
N ALA A 11 -0.80 -11.77 -1.88
CA ALA A 11 0.52 -11.63 -2.46
C ALA A 11 0.64 -10.33 -3.27
N ALA A 12 -0.37 -10.02 -4.10
CA ALA A 12 -0.43 -8.77 -4.84
C ALA A 12 -0.51 -7.55 -3.92
N THR A 13 -1.33 -7.63 -2.86
CA THR A 13 -1.44 -6.58 -1.84
C THR A 13 -0.13 -6.39 -1.09
N ALA A 14 0.59 -7.46 -0.73
CA ALA A 14 1.88 -7.36 -0.06
C ALA A 14 2.92 -6.66 -0.93
N LEU A 15 2.99 -7.01 -2.23
CA LEU A 15 3.89 -6.32 -3.17
C LEU A 15 3.54 -4.83 -3.30
N GLY A 16 2.26 -4.50 -3.46
CA GLY A 16 1.79 -3.12 -3.50
C GLY A 16 2.09 -2.35 -2.20
N PHE A 17 1.84 -2.98 -1.06
CA PHE A 17 2.17 -2.44 0.25
C PHE A 17 3.65 -2.13 0.35
N LEU A 18 4.54 -3.06 -0.01
CA LEU A 18 5.99 -2.84 0.05
C LEU A 18 6.43 -1.65 -0.82
N VAL A 19 5.89 -1.52 -2.03
CA VAL A 19 6.21 -0.38 -2.91
C VAL A 19 5.81 0.96 -2.28
N TRP A 20 4.58 1.08 -1.79
CA TRP A 20 4.08 2.36 -1.27
C TRP A 20 4.54 2.67 0.15
N PHE A 21 4.63 1.66 1.01
CA PHE A 21 5.12 1.80 2.37
C PHE A 21 6.63 2.00 2.38
N LEU A 22 7.42 1.04 1.87
CA LEU A 22 8.88 1.14 1.94
C LEU A 22 9.42 2.19 0.96
N GLY A 23 8.95 2.20 -0.30
CA GLY A 23 9.45 3.13 -1.30
C GLY A 23 9.12 4.59 -1.02
N PHE A 24 7.85 4.90 -0.74
CA PHE A 24 7.42 6.30 -0.58
C PHE A 24 7.37 6.77 0.87
N SER A 25 6.95 5.93 1.81
CA SER A 25 6.83 6.38 3.20
C SER A 25 8.17 6.34 3.92
N VAL A 26 8.90 5.22 3.83
CA VAL A 26 10.21 5.06 4.49
C VAL A 26 11.30 5.74 3.66
N VAL A 27 11.55 5.28 2.43
CA VAL A 27 12.65 5.82 1.61
C VAL A 27 12.39 7.28 1.21
N GLY A 28 11.20 7.58 0.69
CA GLY A 28 10.77 8.95 0.38
C GLY A 28 10.78 9.90 1.58
N GLY A 29 10.32 9.43 2.74
CA GLY A 29 10.30 10.22 3.97
C GLY A 29 11.70 10.50 4.51
N GLU A 30 12.48 9.45 4.74
CA GLU A 30 13.74 9.53 5.49
C GLU A 30 14.90 10.06 4.62
N TRP A 31 15.09 9.53 3.41
CA TRP A 31 16.25 9.89 2.56
C TRP A 31 16.01 11.14 1.73
N PHE A 32 14.79 11.35 1.25
CA PHE A 32 14.46 12.52 0.42
C PHE A 32 13.82 13.65 1.22
N ALA A 33 13.62 13.48 2.54
CA ALA A 33 12.99 14.46 3.41
C ALA A 33 11.67 15.01 2.84
N MET A 34 10.88 14.17 2.14
CA MET A 34 9.65 14.60 1.45
C MET A 34 8.67 15.32 2.37
N TRP A 35 8.69 14.99 3.66
CA TRP A 35 7.87 15.63 4.69
C TRP A 35 8.13 17.14 4.85
N GLN A 36 9.30 17.65 4.43
CA GLN A 36 9.64 19.07 4.48
C GLN A 36 8.98 19.89 3.35
N SER A 37 8.68 19.26 2.22
CA SER A 37 8.14 19.97 1.06
C SER A 37 6.61 19.96 1.09
N PRO A 38 5.93 21.11 1.18
CA PRO A 38 4.47 21.15 1.18
C PRO A 38 3.86 20.72 -0.15
N VAL A 39 4.63 20.77 -1.25
CA VAL A 39 4.15 20.42 -2.60
C VAL A 39 4.59 19.02 -3.03
N TRP A 40 5.74 18.55 -2.53
CA TRP A 40 6.33 17.25 -2.90
C TRP A 40 6.28 16.21 -1.78
N ASN A 41 5.36 16.36 -0.82
CA ASN A 41 5.13 15.37 0.23
C ASN A 41 4.26 14.20 -0.27
N GLY A 42 4.90 13.12 -0.69
CA GLY A 42 4.25 11.89 -1.13
C GLY A 42 3.75 10.97 -0.01
N GLN A 43 4.02 11.25 1.27
CA GLN A 43 3.71 10.32 2.36
C GLN A 43 2.21 10.13 2.59
N GLN A 44 1.43 11.22 2.61
CA GLN A 44 -0.01 11.12 2.81
C GLN A 44 -0.74 10.44 1.64
N PRO A 45 -0.39 10.72 0.36
CA PRO A 45 -0.82 9.90 -0.77
C PRO A 45 -0.43 8.43 -0.63
N ALA A 46 0.82 8.11 -0.28
CA ALA A 46 1.29 6.73 -0.12
C ALA A 46 0.51 5.98 0.97
N PHE A 47 0.23 6.63 2.10
CA PHE A 47 -0.64 6.09 3.15
C PHE A 47 -2.01 5.67 2.62
N ARG A 48 -2.67 6.56 1.87
CA ARG A 48 -3.99 6.27 1.28
C ARG A 48 -3.92 5.06 0.35
N PHE A 49 -2.87 4.92 -0.45
CA PHE A 49 -2.68 3.77 -1.32
C PHE A 49 -2.55 2.47 -0.54
N TYR A 50 -1.56 2.32 0.33
CA TYR A 50 -1.37 1.03 0.98
C TYR A 50 -2.50 0.67 1.96
N ILE A 51 -3.15 1.66 2.60
CA ILE A 51 -4.30 1.36 3.48
C ILE A 51 -5.52 0.90 2.68
N SER A 52 -5.81 1.53 1.54
CA SER A 52 -6.92 1.09 0.68
C SER A 52 -6.68 -0.32 0.14
N MET A 53 -5.45 -0.65 -0.25
CA MET A 53 -5.09 -2.01 -0.68
C MET A 53 -5.26 -3.04 0.45
N LEU A 54 -4.88 -2.69 1.68
CA LEU A 54 -5.06 -3.56 2.85
C LEU A 54 -6.54 -3.77 3.17
N VAL A 55 -7.36 -2.70 3.16
CA VAL A 55 -8.80 -2.78 3.41
C VAL A 55 -9.50 -3.66 2.36
N VAL A 56 -9.17 -3.48 1.07
CA VAL A 56 -9.71 -4.33 0.00
C VAL A 56 -9.27 -5.78 0.17
N CYS A 57 -8.01 -6.03 0.54
CA CYS A 57 -7.55 -7.39 0.82
C CYS A 57 -8.31 -8.04 1.97
N LEU A 58 -8.56 -7.30 3.06
CA LEU A 58 -9.34 -7.80 4.19
C LEU A 58 -10.77 -8.15 3.76
N TYR A 59 -11.44 -7.25 3.04
CA TYR A 59 -12.79 -7.47 2.53
C TYR A 59 -12.87 -8.71 1.63
N VAL A 60 -11.93 -8.85 0.68
CA VAL A 60 -11.89 -10.00 -0.22
C VAL A 60 -11.60 -11.30 0.53
N GLN A 61 -10.91 -11.24 1.68
CA GLN A 61 -10.54 -12.40 2.48
C GLN A 61 -11.53 -12.76 3.58
N GLN A 62 -12.68 -12.08 3.70
CA GLN A 62 -13.72 -12.46 4.65
C GLN A 62 -14.32 -13.82 4.30
N PRO A 63 -14.45 -14.76 5.26
CA PRO A 63 -15.17 -16.01 5.03
C PRO A 63 -16.62 -15.72 4.61
N ASP A 64 -17.17 -16.58 3.76
CA ASP A 64 -18.58 -16.49 3.31
C ASP A 64 -19.56 -16.72 4.46
#